data_AF-A0A1A8KHK0-F1
#
_entry.id   AF-A0A1A8KHK0-F1
#
_cell.length_a   1.000
_cell.length_b   1.000
_cell.length_c   1.000
_cell.angle_alpha   90.00
_cell.angle_beta   90.00
_cell.angle_gamma   90.00
#
_symmetry.space_group_name_H-M   'P 1'
#
loop_
_entity.id
_entity.type
_entity.pdbx_description
1 polymer ?
#
loop_
_entity_poly.entity_id
_entity_poly.type
_entity_poly.pdbx_seq_one_letter_code
_entity_poly.pdbx_strand_id
1 'polypeptide(L)'
;RYLTEELTLGKQSSLLGGKKVGEFPCGIPVNIQVTDSIPVLFEVTSNNGVQVGGNPWHYIYSPAIKQQRETHHICSLKDSTLATNGIQNLNCYSLESDVIFFHPTNSSSVVHIGPTIINFLKIVGEVDSPLPSKIVKDFSLTTSRKPSSRVTVTSSGRTVKKRFQQLDDDPSQENFRILEFEDELDLLAVVVTNGEGDEGRNHIQLHDNLTGQFHRKIDLVECWDETYPHQMFFDRDTIIHIEQRNTNFCCHVYKLKTTRK
;
A
#
# COMPACT_ATOMS: atom_id res chain seq x y z
N ARG A 1 -5.31 -25.99 47.83
CA ARG A 1 -4.11 -26.87 47.70
C ARG A 1 -3.73 -26.86 46.24
N TYR A 2 -2.53 -26.38 45.92
CA TYR A 2 -2.00 -26.45 44.56
C TYR A 2 -1.28 -27.79 44.40
N LEU A 3 -1.45 -28.43 43.24
CA LEU A 3 -0.69 -29.62 42.85
C LEU A 3 0.53 -29.13 42.07
N THR A 4 1.72 -29.51 42.50
CA THR A 4 2.96 -29.25 41.77
C THR A 4 3.49 -30.60 41.32
N GLU A 5 3.61 -30.80 40.02
CA GLU A 5 4.07 -32.05 39.43
C GLU A 5 5.18 -31.75 38.41
N GLU A 6 6.26 -32.51 38.48
CA GLU A 6 7.45 -32.29 37.67
C GLU A 6 7.33 -33.11 36.37
N LEU A 7 7.25 -32.41 35.24
CA LEU A 7 7.10 -33.03 33.92
C LEU A 7 8.45 -33.09 33.20
N THR A 8 8.77 -34.27 32.65
CA THR A 8 9.98 -34.43 31.82
C THR A 8 9.67 -34.19 30.35
N LEU A 9 10.41 -33.28 29.72
CA LEU A 9 10.31 -33.00 28.28
C LEU A 9 10.46 -34.29 27.46
N GLY A 10 9.60 -34.50 26.47
CA GLY A 10 9.62 -35.67 25.58
C GLY A 10 9.02 -36.95 26.14
N LYS A 11 8.51 -36.98 27.39
CA LYS A 11 7.79 -38.14 27.95
C LYS A 11 6.27 -37.96 27.86
N GLN A 12 5.55 -39.07 27.85
CA GLN A 12 4.09 -39.05 28.00
C GLN A 12 3.71 -38.65 29.42
N SER A 13 2.69 -37.81 29.54
CA SER A 13 2.16 -37.38 30.84
C SER A 13 0.69 -37.72 30.94
N SER A 14 0.29 -38.39 32.03
CA SER A 14 -1.10 -38.67 32.36
C SER A 14 -1.91 -37.39 32.59
N LEU A 15 -1.28 -36.34 33.15
CA LEU A 15 -1.88 -35.01 33.30
C LEU A 15 -2.25 -34.37 31.96
N LEU A 16 -1.46 -34.64 30.92
CA LEU A 16 -1.68 -34.14 29.56
C LEU A 16 -2.54 -35.10 28.72
N GLY A 17 -3.23 -36.06 29.34
CA GLY A 17 -4.04 -37.06 28.66
C GLY A 17 -3.21 -38.05 27.83
N GLY A 18 -2.01 -38.40 28.30
CA GLY A 18 -1.08 -39.29 27.61
C GLY A 18 -0.27 -38.62 26.49
N LYS A 19 -0.44 -37.30 26.29
CA LYS A 19 0.33 -36.56 25.30
C LYS A 19 1.78 -36.36 25.72
N LYS A 20 2.65 -36.21 24.73
CA LYS A 20 4.08 -36.01 24.92
C LYS A 20 4.36 -34.56 25.34
N VAL A 21 5.03 -34.41 26.48
CA VAL A 21 5.39 -33.12 27.06
C VAL A 21 6.34 -32.39 26.10
N GLY A 22 6.02 -31.15 25.72
CA GLY A 22 6.84 -30.34 24.80
C GLY A 22 6.47 -30.46 23.33
N GLU A 23 5.53 -31.33 22.95
CA GLU A 23 5.00 -31.42 21.58
C GLU A 23 3.64 -30.74 21.46
N PHE A 24 3.29 -30.25 20.27
CA PHE A 24 1.98 -29.63 20.03
C PHE A 24 0.85 -30.60 20.41
N PRO A 25 -0.18 -30.17 21.18
CA PRO A 25 -0.45 -28.81 21.65
C PRO A 25 0.14 -28.48 23.04
N CYS A 26 0.87 -29.39 23.67
CA CYS A 26 1.47 -29.27 25.00
C CYS A 26 2.92 -28.77 24.96
N GLY A 27 3.20 -27.80 24.09
CA GLY A 27 4.52 -27.16 24.00
C GLY A 27 4.90 -26.50 25.31
N ILE A 28 6.18 -26.56 25.67
CA ILE A 28 6.71 -25.81 26.82
C ILE A 28 7.43 -24.58 26.25
N PRO A 29 7.13 -23.36 26.75
CA PRO A 29 7.91 -22.19 26.38
C PRO A 29 9.34 -22.37 26.88
N VAL A 30 10.29 -22.39 25.96
CA VAL A 30 11.71 -22.46 26.28
C VAL A 30 12.34 -21.09 26.04
N ASN A 31 13.18 -20.66 26.97
CA ASN A 31 14.01 -19.48 26.75
C ASN A 31 15.12 -19.84 25.78
N ILE A 32 15.17 -19.15 24.63
CA ILE A 32 16.24 -19.32 23.66
C ILE A 32 17.40 -18.41 24.08
N GLN A 33 18.56 -19.02 24.34
CA GLN A 33 19.81 -18.28 24.55
C GLN A 33 20.60 -18.30 23.24
N VAL A 34 20.72 -17.14 22.59
CA VAL A 34 21.54 -16.99 21.39
C VAL A 34 23.01 -16.90 21.82
N THR A 35 23.76 -17.99 21.64
CA THR A 35 25.17 -18.10 22.06
C THR A 35 26.16 -17.63 21.02
N ASP A 36 25.78 -17.68 19.75
CA ASP A 36 26.63 -17.42 18.60
C ASP A 36 26.09 -16.26 17.77
N SER A 37 26.95 -15.66 16.94
CA SER A 37 26.52 -14.63 16.00
C SER A 37 25.51 -15.20 15.01
N ILE A 38 24.32 -14.60 14.95
CA ILE A 38 23.29 -14.96 13.97
C ILE A 38 23.85 -14.66 12.57
N PRO A 39 23.82 -15.61 11.62
CA PRO A 39 24.32 -15.37 10.27
C PRO A 39 23.47 -14.31 9.57
N VAL A 40 24.13 -13.42 8.82
CA VAL A 40 23.44 -12.48 7.93
C VAL A 40 22.83 -13.29 6.78
N LEU A 41 21.50 -13.30 6.70
CA LEU A 41 20.77 -14.06 5.67
C LEU A 41 20.68 -13.31 4.34
N PHE A 42 20.73 -11.98 4.39
CA PHE A 42 20.52 -11.10 3.23
C PHE A 42 21.00 -9.69 3.56
N GLU A 43 21.59 -9.00 2.57
CA GLU A 43 22.02 -7.60 2.65
C GLU A 43 21.63 -6.87 1.36
N VAL A 44 21.07 -5.67 1.49
CA VAL A 44 20.74 -4.80 0.36
C VAL A 44 20.91 -3.34 0.72
N THR A 45 21.39 -2.56 -0.25
CA THR A 45 21.50 -1.10 -0.14
C THR A 45 20.32 -0.44 -0.84
N SER A 46 19.58 0.41 -0.13
CA SER A 46 18.45 1.16 -0.68
C SER A 46 18.46 2.62 -0.24
N ASN A 47 17.91 3.50 -1.08
CA ASN A 47 17.68 4.90 -0.74
C ASN A 47 16.48 5.11 0.18
N ASN A 48 15.40 4.35 -0.02
CA ASN A 48 14.08 4.62 0.58
C ASN A 48 13.59 3.45 1.47
N GLY A 49 14.53 2.64 1.97
CA GLY A 49 14.24 1.48 2.80
C GLY A 49 13.91 0.22 1.99
N VAL A 50 13.65 -0.86 2.70
CA VAL A 50 13.38 -2.19 2.14
C VAL A 50 12.10 -2.70 2.76
N GLN A 51 11.21 -3.23 1.93
CA GLN A 51 10.03 -3.94 2.40
C GLN A 51 10.17 -5.41 2.07
N VAL A 52 9.76 -6.29 2.97
CA VAL A 52 9.77 -7.75 2.77
C VAL A 52 8.35 -8.27 2.94
N GLY A 53 7.91 -9.12 2.03
CA GLY A 53 6.54 -9.63 1.99
C GLY A 53 6.36 -10.52 0.77
N GLY A 54 5.13 -10.71 0.32
CA GLY A 54 4.88 -11.53 -0.86
C GLY A 54 4.68 -13.02 -0.55
N ASN A 55 3.95 -13.71 -1.42
CA ASN A 55 3.97 -15.16 -1.54
C ASN A 55 4.16 -15.52 -3.02
N PRO A 56 5.33 -16.09 -3.42
CA PRO A 56 6.48 -16.42 -2.57
C PRO A 56 7.20 -15.18 -1.99
N TRP A 57 8.10 -15.37 -1.01
CA TRP A 57 8.79 -14.27 -0.31
C TRP A 57 9.68 -13.43 -1.24
N HIS A 58 9.41 -12.14 -1.29
CA HIS A 58 10.13 -11.13 -2.05
C HIS A 58 10.47 -9.93 -1.16
N TYR A 59 11.36 -9.08 -1.67
CA TYR A 59 11.58 -7.75 -1.13
C TYR A 59 11.49 -6.69 -2.21
N ILE A 60 11.05 -5.50 -1.81
CA ILE A 60 10.95 -4.31 -2.65
C ILE A 60 11.97 -3.30 -2.15
N TYR A 61 12.75 -2.73 -3.06
CA TYR A 61 13.70 -1.67 -2.74
C TYR A 61 13.89 -0.72 -3.93
N SER A 62 14.23 0.53 -3.63
CA SER A 62 14.68 1.48 -4.66
C SER A 62 16.22 1.53 -4.69
N PRO A 63 16.87 1.30 -5.84
CA PRO A 63 18.33 1.31 -5.94
C PRO A 63 18.95 2.64 -5.51
N ALA A 64 20.16 2.60 -4.95
CA ALA A 64 20.91 3.77 -4.52
C ALA A 64 21.53 4.61 -5.67
N ILE A 65 20.91 4.57 -6.86
CA ILE A 65 21.42 5.20 -8.09
C ILE A 65 20.57 6.43 -8.40
N LYS A 66 21.21 7.60 -8.55
CA LYS A 66 20.50 8.88 -8.74
C LYS A 66 19.56 8.89 -9.95
N GLN A 67 19.93 8.22 -11.04
CA GLN A 67 19.10 8.13 -12.25
C GLN A 67 17.91 7.15 -12.13
N GLN A 68 17.82 6.38 -11.04
CA GLN A 68 16.79 5.36 -10.80
C GLN A 68 16.02 5.58 -9.50
N ARG A 69 15.95 6.83 -9.02
CA ARG A 69 15.29 7.17 -7.75
C ARG A 69 13.80 6.82 -7.71
N GLU A 70 13.14 6.81 -8.86
CA GLU A 70 11.71 6.51 -9.03
C GLU A 70 11.48 5.08 -9.56
N THR A 71 12.52 4.24 -9.49
CA THR A 71 12.45 2.87 -9.95
C THR A 71 12.52 1.94 -8.75
N HIS A 72 11.57 1.01 -8.69
CA HIS A 72 11.45 0.02 -7.64
C HIS A 72 11.77 -1.36 -8.19
N HIS A 73 12.56 -2.13 -7.45
CA HIS A 73 12.94 -3.47 -7.82
C HIS A 73 12.27 -4.47 -6.88
N ILE A 74 11.60 -5.47 -7.47
CA ILE A 74 10.99 -6.58 -6.75
C ILE A 74 11.85 -7.83 -6.99
N CYS A 75 12.50 -8.29 -5.92
CA CYS A 75 13.46 -9.39 -5.97
C CYS A 75 13.06 -10.53 -5.03
N SER A 76 13.39 -11.75 -5.40
CA SER A 76 13.23 -12.95 -4.58
C SER A 76 14.11 -12.86 -3.33
N LEU A 77 13.54 -13.13 -2.15
CA LEU A 77 14.32 -13.14 -0.90
C LEU A 77 15.28 -14.35 -0.83
N LYS A 78 14.98 -15.43 -1.56
CA LYS A 78 15.75 -16.68 -1.54
C LYS A 78 17.18 -16.51 -2.07
N ASP A 79 17.32 -15.75 -3.15
CA ASP A 79 18.54 -15.70 -3.95
C ASP A 79 18.83 -14.30 -4.52
N SER A 80 18.06 -13.29 -4.11
CA SER A 80 18.16 -11.90 -4.61
C SER A 80 17.94 -11.78 -6.12
N THR A 81 17.34 -12.79 -6.76
CA THR A 81 17.05 -12.72 -8.20
C THR A 81 15.92 -11.74 -8.46
N LEU A 82 16.12 -10.87 -9.44
CA LEU A 82 15.09 -9.93 -9.89
C LEU A 82 13.94 -10.70 -10.54
N ALA A 83 12.72 -10.44 -10.09
CA ALA A 83 11.54 -11.04 -10.70
C ALA A 83 11.42 -10.62 -12.17
N THR A 84 10.85 -11.48 -13.01
CA THR A 84 10.51 -11.11 -14.39
C THR A 84 9.50 -9.98 -14.36
N ASN A 85 9.77 -8.87 -15.05
CA ASN A 85 9.04 -7.60 -14.91
C ASN A 85 9.07 -7.03 -13.47
N GLY A 86 10.08 -7.35 -12.67
CA GLY A 86 10.23 -6.86 -11.29
C GLY A 86 10.70 -5.42 -11.18
N ILE A 87 11.10 -4.78 -12.28
CA ILE A 87 11.44 -3.36 -12.33
C ILE A 87 10.15 -2.58 -12.58
N GLN A 88 9.73 -1.79 -11.60
CA GLN A 88 8.50 -1.01 -11.62
C GLN A 88 8.83 0.48 -11.57
N ASN A 89 8.19 1.24 -12.46
CA ASN A 89 8.33 2.69 -12.54
C ASN A 89 7.07 3.23 -13.24
N LEU A 90 6.33 4.15 -12.59
CA LEU A 90 5.11 4.73 -13.17
C LEU A 90 5.40 5.91 -14.11
N ASN A 91 6.61 6.45 -14.08
CA ASN A 91 7.09 7.56 -14.89
C ASN A 91 6.18 8.79 -14.77
N CYS A 92 5.80 9.11 -13.53
CA CYS A 92 4.95 10.26 -13.19
C CYS A 92 5.81 11.53 -13.07
N TYR A 93 5.26 12.66 -13.52
CA TYR A 93 5.90 13.96 -13.33
C TYR A 93 5.25 14.65 -12.12
N SER A 94 5.62 14.23 -10.92
CA SER A 94 5.09 14.75 -9.65
C SER A 94 6.21 15.27 -8.73
N LEU A 95 5.82 16.07 -7.74
CA LEU A 95 6.71 16.48 -6.65
C LEU A 95 6.90 15.34 -5.65
N GLU A 96 5.82 14.62 -5.35
CA GLU A 96 5.86 13.43 -4.50
C GLU A 96 6.25 12.19 -5.31
N SER A 97 7.11 11.35 -4.73
CA SER A 97 7.52 10.08 -5.35
C SER A 97 6.39 9.07 -5.29
N ASP A 98 6.36 8.18 -6.28
CA ASP A 98 5.46 7.04 -6.27
C ASP A 98 5.78 6.09 -5.11
N VAL A 99 4.74 5.39 -4.65
CA VAL A 99 4.83 4.50 -3.49
C VAL A 99 4.49 3.09 -3.93
N ILE A 100 5.30 2.12 -3.52
CA ILE A 100 5.06 0.71 -3.80
C ILE A 100 5.19 -0.11 -2.52
N PHE A 101 4.28 -1.06 -2.31
CA PHE A 101 4.31 -1.95 -1.15
C PHE A 101 3.57 -3.25 -1.40
N PHE A 102 3.84 -4.26 -0.56
CA PHE A 102 3.06 -5.50 -0.56
C PHE A 102 1.66 -5.25 -0.01
N HIS A 103 0.65 -5.76 -0.68
CA HIS A 103 -0.73 -5.60 -0.24
C HIS A 103 -0.91 -6.18 1.18
N PRO A 104 -1.54 -5.46 2.12
CA PRO A 104 -1.57 -5.84 3.54
C PRO A 104 -2.28 -7.18 3.82
N THR A 105 -3.39 -7.45 3.12
CA THR A 105 -4.18 -8.69 3.31
C THR A 105 -3.97 -9.75 2.23
N ASN A 106 -3.60 -9.37 1.01
CA ASN A 106 -3.33 -10.30 -0.09
C ASN A 106 -1.84 -10.49 -0.31
N SER A 107 -1.27 -11.53 0.29
CA SER A 107 0.17 -11.80 0.25
C SER A 107 0.73 -11.95 -1.17
N SER A 108 -0.07 -12.30 -2.18
CA SER A 108 0.44 -12.46 -3.56
C SER A 108 0.46 -11.16 -4.36
N SER A 109 -0.03 -10.05 -3.78
CA SER A 109 -0.25 -8.80 -4.49
C SER A 109 0.71 -7.70 -4.03
N VAL A 110 1.03 -6.82 -4.97
CA VAL A 110 1.84 -5.61 -4.78
C VAL A 110 1.03 -4.44 -5.30
N VAL A 111 1.02 -3.34 -4.56
CA VAL A 111 0.29 -2.11 -4.89
C VAL A 111 1.31 -1.04 -5.22
N HIS A 112 1.17 -0.42 -6.39
CA HIS A 112 2.04 0.65 -6.87
C HIS A 112 1.20 1.89 -7.18
N ILE A 113 1.34 2.90 -6.33
CA ILE A 113 0.54 4.13 -6.30
C ILE A 113 1.36 5.27 -6.88
N GLY A 114 0.81 5.90 -7.91
CA GLY A 114 1.22 7.22 -8.36
C GLY A 114 0.04 8.20 -8.33
N PRO A 115 0.26 9.46 -8.70
CA PRO A 115 -0.76 10.51 -8.61
C PRO A 115 -2.03 10.21 -9.42
N THR A 116 -1.89 9.62 -10.60
CA THR A 116 -3.02 9.42 -11.53
C THR A 116 -3.31 7.95 -11.84
N ILE A 117 -2.48 7.04 -11.33
CA ILE A 117 -2.61 5.60 -11.57
C ILE A 117 -2.25 4.82 -10.29
N ILE A 118 -3.08 3.82 -9.98
CA ILE A 118 -2.77 2.80 -8.98
C ILE A 118 -2.75 1.47 -9.72
N ASN A 119 -1.59 0.82 -9.77
CA ASN A 119 -1.44 -0.51 -10.34
C ASN A 119 -1.48 -1.56 -9.22
N PHE A 120 -2.37 -2.54 -9.38
CA PHE A 120 -2.37 -3.76 -8.60
C PHE A 120 -1.65 -4.83 -9.41
N LEU A 121 -0.55 -5.30 -8.86
CA LEU A 121 0.35 -6.28 -9.46
C LEU A 121 0.26 -7.58 -8.68
N LYS A 122 0.50 -8.70 -9.35
CA LYS A 122 0.49 -10.03 -8.76
C LYS A 122 1.82 -10.71 -8.99
N ILE A 123 2.31 -11.34 -7.94
CA ILE A 123 3.49 -12.21 -7.96
C ILE A 123 3.02 -13.60 -8.40
N VAL A 124 3.50 -14.03 -9.55
CA VAL A 124 3.22 -15.35 -10.12
C VAL A 124 4.50 -16.15 -10.10
N GLY A 125 4.55 -17.14 -9.23
CA GLY A 125 5.68 -18.05 -9.08
C GLY A 125 5.33 -19.18 -8.13
N GLU A 126 6.11 -20.25 -8.19
CA GLU A 126 6.00 -21.37 -7.27
C GLU A 126 7.12 -21.30 -6.23
N VAL A 127 6.80 -21.69 -5.00
CA VAL A 127 7.80 -21.86 -3.94
C VAL A 127 8.79 -22.93 -4.40
N ASP A 128 10.09 -22.63 -4.31
CA ASP A 128 11.19 -23.49 -4.71
C ASP A 128 11.36 -23.82 -6.20
N SER A 129 10.64 -23.10 -7.08
CA SER A 129 10.93 -23.17 -8.52
C SER A 129 12.33 -22.62 -8.85
N PRO A 130 13.05 -23.23 -9.81
CA PRO A 130 14.29 -22.66 -10.34
C PRO A 130 14.06 -21.47 -11.28
N LEU A 131 12.82 -21.24 -11.71
CA LEU A 131 12.46 -20.11 -12.56
C LEU A 131 12.16 -18.88 -11.70
N PRO A 132 12.59 -17.68 -12.11
CA PRO A 132 12.26 -16.46 -11.38
C PRO A 132 10.75 -16.24 -11.39
N SER A 133 10.22 -15.76 -10.26
CA SER A 133 8.83 -15.29 -10.19
C SER A 133 8.59 -14.19 -11.21
N LYS A 134 7.35 -14.06 -11.67
CA LYS A 134 6.92 -13.05 -12.63
C LYS A 134 5.95 -12.08 -11.97
N ILE A 135 6.18 -10.80 -12.19
CA ILE A 135 5.23 -9.75 -11.82
C ILE A 135 4.31 -9.51 -13.01
N VAL A 136 3.00 -9.64 -12.77
CA VAL A 136 1.96 -9.38 -13.77
C VAL A 136 1.01 -8.32 -13.25
N LYS A 137 0.52 -7.47 -14.15
CA LYS A 137 -0.56 -6.54 -13.81
C LYS A 137 -1.87 -7.32 -13.65
N ASP A 138 -2.55 -7.11 -12.53
CA ASP A 138 -3.86 -7.67 -12.25
C ASP A 138 -4.94 -6.69 -12.73
N PHE A 139 -5.03 -5.53 -12.07
CA PHE A 139 -5.90 -4.42 -12.49
C PHE A 139 -5.24 -3.06 -12.21
N SER A 140 -5.90 -1.99 -12.63
CA SER A 140 -5.47 -0.62 -12.27
C SER A 140 -6.62 0.34 -12.16
N LEU A 141 -6.46 1.30 -11.27
CA LEU A 141 -7.33 2.47 -11.15
C LEU A 141 -6.63 3.66 -11.81
N THR A 142 -7.38 4.49 -12.55
CA THR A 142 -6.84 5.66 -13.24
C THR A 142 -7.77 6.84 -13.08
N THR A 143 -7.22 8.03 -12.80
CA THR A 143 -7.99 9.28 -12.81
C THR A 143 -8.07 9.88 -14.21
N SER A 144 -9.03 10.80 -14.43
CA SER A 144 -9.18 11.46 -15.71
C SER A 144 -8.35 12.74 -15.77
N ARG A 145 -7.43 12.84 -16.74
CA ARG A 145 -6.67 14.07 -16.98
C ARG A 145 -7.48 15.02 -17.85
N LYS A 146 -7.68 16.25 -17.38
CA LYS A 146 -8.21 17.30 -18.24
C LYS A 146 -7.10 17.77 -19.19
N PRO A 147 -7.34 17.82 -20.51
CA PRO A 147 -6.35 18.35 -21.43
C PRO A 147 -6.09 19.81 -21.09
N SER A 148 -4.82 20.17 -20.83
CA SER A 148 -4.46 21.56 -20.58
C SER A 148 -4.93 22.44 -21.75
N SER A 149 -5.68 23.50 -21.45
CA SER A 149 -6.13 24.42 -22.49
C SER A 149 -4.91 25.07 -23.16
N ARG A 150 -4.79 24.87 -24.47
CA ARG A 150 -3.71 25.44 -25.30
C ARG A 150 -3.96 26.93 -25.54
N VAL A 151 -4.00 27.74 -24.49
CA VAL A 151 -3.99 29.20 -24.62
C VAL A 151 -2.60 29.63 -25.08
N THR A 152 -2.45 29.88 -26.39
CA THR A 152 -1.18 30.25 -27.03
C THR A 152 -0.81 31.72 -26.78
N VAL A 153 -1.78 32.53 -26.33
CA VAL A 153 -1.66 33.99 -26.24
C VAL A 153 -2.23 34.48 -24.91
N THR A 154 -1.45 35.24 -24.14
CA THR A 154 -1.95 35.93 -22.93
C THR A 154 -3.03 36.95 -23.29
N SER A 155 -3.83 37.41 -22.32
CA SER A 155 -4.83 38.49 -22.51
C SER A 155 -4.23 39.78 -23.11
N SER A 156 -2.89 39.95 -23.01
CA SER A 156 -2.14 41.07 -23.59
C SER A 156 -1.61 40.85 -25.03
N GLY A 157 -1.90 39.71 -25.66
CA GLY A 157 -1.41 39.41 -27.01
C GLY A 157 -0.01 38.77 -27.07
N ARG A 158 0.66 38.54 -25.93
CA ARG A 158 2.00 37.92 -25.89
C ARG A 158 1.92 36.40 -26.08
N THR A 159 2.73 35.88 -27.00
CA THR A 159 2.91 34.44 -27.25
C THR A 159 3.73 33.77 -26.16
N VAL A 160 3.22 32.69 -25.59
CA VAL A 160 3.94 31.90 -24.56
C VAL A 160 5.03 31.05 -25.23
N LYS A 161 6.31 31.35 -24.99
CA LYS A 161 7.46 30.68 -25.64
C LYS A 161 7.86 29.31 -25.04
N LYS A 162 7.60 29.08 -23.76
CA LYS A 162 7.91 27.82 -23.06
C LYS A 162 6.90 27.63 -21.92
N ARG A 163 6.19 26.50 -21.92
CA ARG A 163 5.37 26.08 -20.76
C ARG A 163 6.18 25.08 -19.94
N PHE A 164 6.11 25.19 -18.62
CA PHE A 164 6.50 24.08 -17.76
C PHE A 164 5.46 22.97 -17.93
N GLN A 165 5.93 21.73 -17.93
CA GLN A 165 5.03 20.58 -17.97
C GLN A 165 4.22 20.60 -16.67
N GLN A 166 2.89 20.52 -16.79
CA GLN A 166 2.01 20.51 -15.64
C GLN A 166 2.26 19.21 -14.86
N LEU A 167 2.43 19.34 -13.55
CA LEU A 167 2.67 18.22 -12.65
C LEU A 167 1.43 17.32 -12.58
N ASP A 168 1.64 16.03 -12.36
CA ASP A 168 0.56 15.03 -12.28
C ASP A 168 -0.13 15.03 -10.90
N ASP A 169 0.50 15.61 -9.88
CA ASP A 169 -0.04 15.83 -8.53
C ASP A 169 -0.61 17.26 -8.32
N ASP A 170 -0.79 18.01 -9.42
CA ASP A 170 -1.37 19.34 -9.40
C ASP A 170 -2.81 19.29 -8.81
N PRO A 171 -3.12 20.13 -7.79
CA PRO A 171 -4.45 20.20 -7.16
C PRO A 171 -5.60 20.45 -8.16
N SER A 172 -5.30 21.11 -9.27
CA SER A 172 -6.26 21.43 -10.33
C SER A 172 -6.59 20.24 -11.24
N GLN A 173 -5.95 19.08 -11.04
CA GLN A 173 -6.19 17.84 -11.76
C GLN A 173 -6.77 16.78 -10.82
N GLU A 174 -7.49 15.81 -11.38
CA GLU A 174 -7.89 14.63 -10.62
C GLU A 174 -6.66 13.78 -10.31
N ASN A 175 -6.40 13.55 -9.02
CA ASN A 175 -5.33 12.71 -8.54
C ASN A 175 -5.79 11.89 -7.32
N PHE A 176 -5.07 10.81 -7.04
CA PHE A 176 -5.24 9.96 -5.88
C PHE A 176 -4.51 10.55 -4.68
N ARG A 177 -5.20 10.64 -3.53
CA ARG A 177 -4.64 11.22 -2.30
C ARG A 177 -4.39 10.19 -1.22
N ILE A 178 -5.41 9.39 -0.91
CA ILE A 178 -5.35 8.40 0.17
C ILE A 178 -5.93 7.08 -0.34
N LEU A 179 -5.27 5.98 0.03
CA LEU A 179 -5.70 4.62 -0.25
C LEU A 179 -5.85 3.88 1.08
N GLU A 180 -7.04 3.37 1.36
CA GLU A 180 -7.34 2.58 2.56
C GLU A 180 -7.95 1.24 2.19
N PHE A 181 -7.48 0.18 2.85
CA PHE A 181 -7.96 -1.18 2.69
C PHE A 181 -8.84 -1.55 3.87
N GLU A 182 -10.07 -2.01 3.60
CA GLU A 182 -10.97 -2.53 4.61
C GLU A 182 -11.14 -4.03 4.38
N ASP A 183 -10.77 -4.82 5.39
CA ASP A 183 -10.56 -6.26 5.28
C ASP A 183 -11.81 -7.09 5.59
N GLU A 184 -12.81 -6.54 6.30
CA GLU A 184 -14.01 -7.29 6.65
C GLU A 184 -15.12 -7.25 5.60
N LEU A 185 -15.14 -6.23 4.74
CA LEU A 185 -16.05 -6.07 3.62
C LEU A 185 -15.37 -6.29 2.26
N ASP A 186 -14.07 -6.58 2.25
CA ASP A 186 -13.25 -6.70 1.04
C ASP A 186 -13.33 -5.45 0.15
N LEU A 187 -13.30 -4.27 0.76
CA LEU A 187 -13.41 -2.99 0.07
C LEU A 187 -12.09 -2.21 0.05
N LEU A 188 -11.89 -1.51 -1.06
CA LEU A 188 -10.82 -0.56 -1.26
C LEU A 188 -11.42 0.84 -1.33
N ALA A 189 -11.03 1.72 -0.41
CA ALA A 189 -11.41 3.12 -0.42
C ALA A 189 -10.27 3.97 -1.00
N VAL A 190 -10.60 4.78 -2.00
CA VAL A 190 -9.65 5.71 -2.63
C VAL A 190 -10.19 7.12 -2.56
N VAL A 191 -9.43 8.06 -2.01
CA VAL A 191 -9.77 9.48 -2.05
C VAL A 191 -9.23 10.10 -3.33
N VAL A 192 -10.11 10.78 -4.05
CA VAL A 192 -9.82 11.40 -5.35
C VAL A 192 -10.21 12.87 -5.32
N THR A 193 -9.30 13.73 -5.79
CA THR A 193 -9.58 15.16 -6.03
C THR A 193 -10.42 15.29 -7.31
N ASN A 194 -11.45 16.15 -7.33
CA ASN A 194 -12.29 16.32 -8.54
C ASN A 194 -11.64 17.22 -9.62
N GLY A 195 -10.52 17.91 -9.33
CA GLY A 195 -9.88 18.84 -10.27
C GLY A 195 -10.83 19.93 -10.81
N GLU A 196 -11.91 20.25 -10.06
CA GLU A 196 -12.94 21.23 -10.43
C GLU A 196 -13.05 22.32 -9.36
N GLY A 197 -12.53 23.50 -9.71
CA GLY A 197 -12.60 24.71 -8.90
C GLY A 197 -11.49 24.83 -7.85
N ASP A 198 -11.28 26.06 -7.35
CA ASP A 198 -10.31 26.38 -6.31
C ASP A 198 -10.68 25.80 -4.91
N GLU A 199 -11.71 24.95 -4.82
CA GLU A 199 -12.36 24.57 -3.55
C GLU A 199 -11.98 23.19 -2.99
N GLY A 200 -10.97 22.48 -3.54
CA GLY A 200 -10.44 21.25 -2.92
C GLY A 200 -11.51 20.19 -2.63
N ARG A 201 -12.52 20.06 -3.50
CA ARG A 201 -13.64 19.13 -3.32
C ARG A 201 -13.18 17.71 -3.62
N ASN A 202 -13.08 16.91 -2.56
CA ASN A 202 -12.68 15.51 -2.64
C ASN A 202 -13.89 14.58 -2.56
N HIS A 203 -13.69 13.37 -3.05
CA HIS A 203 -14.68 12.31 -2.91
C HIS A 203 -13.97 10.98 -2.70
N ILE A 204 -14.66 10.06 -2.04
CA ILE A 204 -14.22 8.70 -1.82
C ILE A 204 -14.84 7.82 -2.89
N GLN A 205 -14.03 7.03 -3.55
CA GLN A 205 -14.46 5.94 -4.43
C GLN A 205 -14.26 4.62 -3.68
N LEU A 206 -15.33 3.84 -3.55
CA LEU A 206 -15.30 2.50 -3.00
C LEU A 206 -15.23 1.49 -4.14
N HIS A 207 -14.25 0.61 -4.09
CA HIS A 207 -13.99 -0.45 -5.05
C HIS A 207 -13.95 -1.82 -4.37
N ASP A 208 -14.22 -2.88 -5.11
CA ASP A 208 -13.92 -4.24 -4.72
C ASP A 208 -12.40 -4.40 -4.59
N ASN A 209 -11.92 -4.92 -3.46
CA ASN A 209 -10.49 -5.00 -3.18
C ASN A 209 -9.73 -5.99 -4.08
N LEU A 210 -10.40 -7.02 -4.59
CA LEU A 210 -9.77 -8.08 -5.40
C LEU A 210 -9.77 -7.78 -6.90
N THR A 211 -10.82 -7.13 -7.38
CA THR A 211 -11.07 -6.90 -8.81
C THR A 211 -10.91 -5.45 -9.22
N GLY A 212 -10.92 -4.52 -8.26
CA GLY A 212 -10.95 -3.08 -8.50
C GLY A 212 -12.29 -2.56 -9.02
N GLN A 213 -13.34 -3.39 -9.03
CA GLN A 213 -14.65 -3.01 -9.54
C GLN A 213 -15.21 -1.84 -8.71
N PHE A 214 -15.59 -0.75 -9.39
CA PHE A 214 -16.22 0.40 -8.74
C PHE A 214 -17.60 0.05 -8.18
N HIS A 215 -17.86 0.40 -6.92
CA HIS A 215 -19.15 0.23 -6.27
C HIS A 215 -19.88 1.55 -6.04
N ARG A 216 -19.21 2.55 -5.46
CA ARG A 216 -19.88 3.77 -4.99
C ARG A 216 -18.95 4.96 -4.90
N LYS A 217 -19.48 6.15 -5.22
CA LYS A 217 -18.87 7.46 -4.94
C LYS A 217 -19.56 8.11 -3.73
N ILE A 218 -18.77 8.70 -2.85
CA ILE A 218 -19.21 9.44 -1.67
C ILE A 218 -18.51 10.80 -1.69
N ASP A 219 -19.28 11.86 -1.91
CA ASP A 219 -18.73 13.21 -1.88
C ASP A 219 -18.45 13.63 -0.44
N LEU A 220 -17.24 14.15 -0.20
CA LEU A 220 -16.86 14.70 1.09
C LEU A 220 -17.47 16.09 1.24
N VAL A 221 -17.95 16.39 2.46
CA VAL A 221 -18.60 17.66 2.75
C VAL A 221 -17.57 18.75 2.99
N GLU A 222 -16.46 18.42 3.63
CA GLU A 222 -15.36 19.35 3.84
C GLU A 222 -14.51 19.57 2.59
N CYS A 223 -14.12 20.82 2.38
CA CYS A 223 -13.03 21.17 1.46
C CYS A 223 -11.71 20.78 2.10
N TRP A 224 -10.86 20.06 1.37
CA TRP A 224 -9.51 19.76 1.85
C TRP A 224 -8.58 20.88 1.43
N ASP A 225 -7.85 21.42 2.39
CA ASP A 225 -6.67 22.23 2.10
C ASP A 225 -5.47 21.29 2.05
N GLU A 226 -5.01 21.01 0.85
CA GLU A 226 -3.96 20.03 0.56
C GLU A 226 -2.60 20.39 1.18
N THR A 227 -2.45 21.60 1.74
CA THR A 227 -1.24 21.97 2.47
C THR A 227 -1.17 21.37 3.87
N TYR A 228 -2.30 20.87 4.40
CA TYR A 228 -2.36 20.22 5.70
C TYR A 228 -2.28 18.69 5.58
N PRO A 229 -1.80 17.99 6.62
CA PRO A 229 -1.87 16.54 6.68
C PRO A 229 -3.32 16.04 6.81
N HIS A 230 -3.70 15.09 5.95
CA HIS A 230 -4.97 14.36 5.99
C HIS A 230 -4.70 12.88 6.26
N GLN A 231 -5.50 12.28 7.15
CA GLN A 231 -5.53 10.84 7.39
C GLN A 231 -6.95 10.35 7.24
N MET A 232 -7.10 9.12 6.73
CA MET A 232 -8.39 8.49 6.58
C MET A 232 -8.31 7.09 7.17
N PHE A 233 -9.39 6.65 7.80
CA PHE A 233 -9.54 5.29 8.29
C PHE A 233 -10.89 4.76 7.83
N PHE A 234 -10.92 3.50 7.43
CA PHE A 234 -12.15 2.84 7.02
C PHE A 234 -12.30 1.53 7.80
N ASP A 235 -13.36 1.45 8.58
CA ASP A 235 -13.71 0.29 9.41
C ASP A 235 -15.20 -0.03 9.20
N ARG A 236 -15.49 -1.10 8.47
CA ARG A 236 -16.81 -1.58 8.08
C ARG A 236 -17.69 -0.52 7.45
N ASP A 237 -18.63 0.03 8.22
CA ASP A 237 -19.58 1.04 7.75
C ASP A 237 -19.18 2.46 8.19
N THR A 238 -18.01 2.63 8.79
CA THR A 238 -17.56 3.90 9.37
C THR A 238 -16.28 4.37 8.70
N ILE A 239 -16.34 5.58 8.18
CA ILE A 239 -15.21 6.27 7.57
C ILE A 239 -14.86 7.44 8.48
N ILE A 240 -13.59 7.56 8.85
CA ILE A 240 -13.07 8.62 9.71
C ILE A 240 -12.03 9.39 8.92
N HIS A 241 -12.22 10.70 8.77
CA HIS A 241 -11.23 11.61 8.21
C HIS A 241 -10.71 12.52 9.33
N ILE A 242 -9.39 12.60 9.46
CA ILE A 242 -8.71 13.49 10.40
C ILE A 242 -7.87 14.48 9.60
N GLU A 243 -8.07 15.76 9.86
CA GLU A 243 -7.29 16.86 9.29
C GLU A 243 -6.54 17.58 10.40
N GLN A 244 -5.24 17.81 10.22
CA GLN A 244 -4.44 18.59 11.14
C GLN A 244 -4.20 20.01 10.62
N ARG A 245 -5.00 20.97 11.10
CA ARG A 245 -4.83 22.40 10.79
C ARG A 245 -3.91 23.05 11.81
N ASN A 246 -2.62 23.11 11.49
CA ASN A 246 -1.58 23.62 12.38
C ASN A 246 -1.51 22.81 13.69
N THR A 247 -2.00 23.39 14.79
CA THR A 247 -2.05 22.77 16.13
C THR A 247 -3.38 22.12 16.45
N ASN A 248 -4.40 22.32 15.60
CA ASN A 248 -5.75 21.84 15.83
C ASN A 248 -6.03 20.61 14.97
N PHE A 249 -6.81 19.69 15.52
CA PHE A 249 -7.28 18.50 14.82
C PHE A 249 -8.79 18.60 14.60
N CYS A 250 -9.23 18.37 13.36
CA CYS A 250 -10.62 18.22 13.00
C CYS A 250 -10.88 16.75 12.65
N CYS A 251 -11.98 16.18 13.16
CA CYS A 251 -12.36 14.80 12.91
C CYS A 251 -13.76 14.77 12.30
N HIS A 252 -13.86 14.18 11.11
CA HIS A 252 -15.07 14.04 10.31
C HIS A 252 -15.43 12.56 10.26
N VAL A 253 -16.63 12.21 10.71
CA VAL A 253 -17.08 10.81 10.79
C VAL A 253 -18.28 10.59 9.88
N TYR A 254 -18.12 9.66 8.95
CA TYR A 254 -19.10 9.28 7.96
C TYR A 254 -19.60 7.87 8.26
N LYS A 255 -20.92 7.68 8.24
CA LYS A 255 -21.57 6.38 8.49
C LYS A 255 -22.32 5.93 7.24
N LEU A 256 -21.89 4.83 6.66
CA LEU A 256 -22.53 4.19 5.51
C LEU A 256 -23.84 3.56 5.98
N LYS A 257 -24.96 4.04 5.42
CA LYS A 257 -26.27 3.46 5.69
C LYS A 257 -26.63 2.45 4.60
N THR A 258 -27.06 1.27 5.01
CA THR A 258 -27.70 0.31 4.11
C THR A 258 -29.01 0.91 3.62
N THR A 259 -29.14 1.12 2.31
CA THR A 259 -30.44 1.37 1.69
C THR A 259 -31.17 0.04 1.60
N ARG A 260 -32.03 -0.26 2.58
CA ARG A 260 -33.03 -1.33 2.40
C ARG A 260 -33.92 -0.91 1.23
N LYS A 261 -33.81 -1.61 0.11
CA LYS A 261 -34.80 -1.56 -0.97
C LYS A 261 -36.03 -2.36 -0.55
#